data_AF-A0A136MHK8-F1
#
_entry.id   AF-A0A136MHK8-F1
#
_cell.length_a   1.000
_cell.length_b   1.000
_cell.length_c   1.000
_cell.angle_alpha   90.00
_cell.angle_beta   90.00
_cell.angle_gamma   90.00
#
_symmetry.space_group_name_H-M   'P 1'
#
loop_
_entity.id
_entity.type
_entity.pdbx_description
1 polymer ?
#
loop_
_entity_poly.entity_id
_entity_poly.type
_entity_poly.pdbx_seq_one_letter_code
_entity_poly.pdbx_strand_id
1 'polypeptide(L)'
;MLDLVKGETERIDSRFLEPACGSGNFLVRILQRKLAAVELKFGKSDFERRQYALLALMCTYGIELLEDNIAECRANMLEVLANYLRLGESDELYRAASYVLSQNLVHGDALKMRTNDDQPITFAEWGYLGEGEVPAA
;
A
#
# COMPACT_ATOMS: atom_id res chain seq x y z
N MET A 1 -11.32 -15.44 -3.37
CA MET A 1 -11.21 -14.08 -3.92
C MET A 1 -9.78 -13.77 -4.40
N LEU A 2 -8.75 -13.97 -3.57
CA LEU A 2 -7.35 -13.74 -3.96
C LEU A 2 -6.94 -14.46 -5.27
N ASP A 3 -7.45 -15.66 -5.55
CA ASP A 3 -7.07 -16.40 -6.77
C ASP A 3 -7.74 -15.85 -8.04
N LEU A 4 -8.78 -15.03 -7.90
CA LEU A 4 -9.44 -14.37 -9.02
C LEU A 4 -8.61 -13.20 -9.59
N VAL A 5 -7.64 -12.69 -8.81
CA VAL A 5 -6.80 -11.53 -9.15
C VAL A 5 -5.31 -11.88 -9.18
N LYS A 6 -4.99 -13.17 -9.36
CA LYS A 6 -3.62 -13.67 -9.25
C LYS A 6 -2.67 -12.96 -10.23
N GLY A 7 -3.07 -12.82 -11.49
CA GLY A 7 -2.25 -12.16 -12.52
C GLY A 7 -1.96 -10.70 -12.18
N GLU A 8 -2.93 -9.98 -11.63
CA GLU A 8 -2.80 -8.61 -11.17
C GLU A 8 -1.83 -8.52 -9.99
N THR A 9 -1.88 -9.46 -9.04
CA THR A 9 -0.97 -9.45 -7.88
C THR A 9 0.50 -9.68 -8.24
N GLU A 10 0.79 -10.28 -9.39
CA GLU A 10 2.16 -10.50 -9.90
C GLU A 10 2.69 -9.29 -10.70
N ARG A 11 1.80 -8.36 -11.07
CA ARG A 11 2.14 -7.02 -11.57
C ARG A 11 2.30 -6.08 -10.36
N ILE A 12 3.52 -5.62 -10.12
CA ILE A 12 3.85 -4.83 -8.91
C ILE A 12 3.10 -3.49 -8.92
N ASP A 13 2.99 -2.87 -10.09
CA ASP A 13 2.37 -1.57 -10.36
C ASP A 13 0.83 -1.61 -10.49
N SER A 14 0.22 -2.80 -10.54
CA SER A 14 -1.25 -2.89 -10.61
C SER A 14 -1.90 -2.30 -9.35
N ARG A 15 -2.94 -1.49 -9.54
CA ARG A 15 -3.62 -0.78 -8.45
C ARG A 15 -4.79 -1.58 -7.92
N PHE A 16 -4.90 -1.69 -6.59
CA PHE A 16 -5.99 -2.38 -5.89
C PHE A 16 -6.69 -1.42 -4.94
N LEU A 17 -8.03 -1.41 -4.94
CA LEU A 17 -8.85 -0.69 -3.98
C LEU A 17 -9.79 -1.69 -3.29
N GLU A 18 -9.73 -1.76 -1.97
CA GLU A 18 -10.69 -2.51 -1.15
C GLU A 18 -11.63 -1.55 -0.40
N PRO A 19 -12.93 -1.46 -0.76
CA PRO A 19 -13.86 -0.49 -0.18
C PRO A 19 -14.33 -0.81 1.25
N ALA A 20 -13.99 -1.97 1.80
CA ALA A 20 -14.21 -2.32 3.20
C ALA A 20 -13.03 -3.17 3.73
N CYS A 21 -11.87 -2.52 3.87
CA CYS A 21 -10.62 -3.25 4.07
C CYS A 21 -10.45 -3.92 5.44
N GLY A 22 -11.30 -3.59 6.41
CA GLY A 22 -11.21 -4.09 7.78
C GLY A 22 -9.82 -3.82 8.35
N SER A 23 -9.29 -4.78 9.12
CA SER A 23 -7.89 -4.77 9.61
C SER A 23 -6.85 -5.17 8.55
N GLY A 24 -7.22 -5.22 7.27
CA GLY A 24 -6.28 -5.42 6.16
C GLY A 24 -6.05 -6.86 5.75
N ASN A 25 -6.85 -7.83 6.21
CA ASN A 25 -6.68 -9.26 5.88
C ASN A 25 -6.51 -9.54 4.37
N PHE A 26 -7.28 -8.84 3.51
CA PHE A 26 -7.14 -8.99 2.06
C PHE A 26 -5.91 -8.22 1.53
N LEU A 27 -5.77 -6.94 1.90
CA LEU A 27 -4.68 -6.08 1.43
C LEU A 27 -3.28 -6.59 1.81
N VAL A 28 -3.13 -7.14 3.02
CA VAL A 28 -1.90 -7.79 3.48
C VAL A 28 -1.49 -8.93 2.56
N ARG A 29 -2.46 -9.77 2.13
CA ARG A 29 -2.17 -10.89 1.23
C ARG A 29 -1.85 -10.41 -0.19
N ILE A 30 -2.46 -9.32 -0.65
CA ILE A 30 -2.11 -8.66 -1.91
C ILE A 30 -0.67 -8.15 -1.85
N LEU A 31 -0.32 -7.42 -0.79
CA LEU A 31 1.04 -6.88 -0.58
C LEU A 31 2.07 -8.00 -0.53
N GLN A 32 1.85 -9.07 0.24
CA GLN A 32 2.75 -10.21 0.31
C GLN A 32 3.01 -10.85 -1.06
N ARG A 33 1.97 -11.00 -1.90
CA ARG A 33 2.12 -11.53 -3.27
C ARG A 33 2.92 -10.58 -4.17
N LYS A 34 2.68 -9.28 -4.07
CA LYS A 34 3.48 -8.27 -4.79
C LYS A 34 4.93 -8.29 -4.33
N LEU A 35 5.20 -8.36 -3.02
CA LEU A 35 6.56 -8.45 -2.48
C LEU A 35 7.27 -9.74 -2.91
N ALA A 36 6.57 -10.87 -3.02
CA ALA A 36 7.13 -12.08 -3.59
C ALA A 36 7.52 -11.89 -5.08
N ALA A 37 6.73 -11.16 -5.85
CA ALA A 37 7.08 -10.79 -7.22
C ALA A 37 8.27 -9.81 -7.29
N VAL A 38 8.38 -8.87 -6.33
CA VAL A 38 9.55 -7.99 -6.16
C VAL A 38 10.80 -8.82 -5.89
N GLU A 39 10.75 -9.75 -4.93
CA GLU A 39 11.87 -10.61 -4.57
C GLU A 39 12.36 -11.43 -5.78
N LEU A 40 11.43 -12.02 -6.53
CA LEU A 40 11.75 -12.83 -7.71
C LEU A 40 12.43 -12.02 -8.82
N LYS A 41 11.98 -10.78 -9.05
CA LYS A 41 12.44 -9.95 -10.17
C LYS A 41 13.66 -9.08 -9.82
N PHE A 42 13.72 -8.57 -8.60
CA PHE A 42 14.65 -7.52 -8.17
C PHE A 42 15.46 -7.86 -6.91
N GLY A 43 15.32 -9.07 -6.34
CA GLY A 43 15.99 -9.46 -5.09
C GLY A 43 17.52 -9.39 -5.11
N LYS A 44 18.14 -9.33 -6.29
CA LYS A 44 19.61 -9.20 -6.45
C LYS A 44 20.14 -7.79 -6.22
N SER A 45 19.29 -6.77 -6.31
CA SER A 45 19.66 -5.36 -6.17
C SER A 45 18.91 -4.78 -4.97
N ASP A 46 19.63 -4.45 -3.90
CA ASP A 46 18.97 -3.91 -2.70
C ASP A 46 18.24 -2.60 -3.00
N PHE A 47 18.79 -1.77 -3.89
CA PHE A 47 18.14 -0.54 -4.34
C PHE A 47 16.82 -0.83 -5.06
N GLU A 48 16.83 -1.64 -6.12
CA GLU A 48 15.61 -1.94 -6.89
C GLU A 48 14.59 -2.68 -6.02
N ARG A 49 15.03 -3.63 -5.19
CA ARG A 49 14.19 -4.35 -4.24
C ARG A 49 13.44 -3.39 -3.31
N ARG A 50 14.11 -2.38 -2.75
CA ARG A 50 13.46 -1.35 -1.90
C ARG A 50 12.48 -0.48 -2.69
N GLN A 51 12.88 0.00 -3.87
CA GLN A 51 12.05 0.88 -4.72
C GLN A 51 10.76 0.18 -5.18
N TYR A 52 10.86 -1.06 -5.66
CA TYR A 52 9.70 -1.80 -6.13
C TYR A 52 8.83 -2.35 -4.98
N ALA A 53 9.41 -2.58 -3.80
CA ALA A 53 8.63 -2.91 -2.60
C ALA A 53 7.78 -1.71 -2.13
N LEU A 54 8.34 -0.50 -2.18
CA LEU A 54 7.56 0.71 -1.92
C LEU A 54 6.48 0.93 -2.98
N LEU A 55 6.80 0.72 -4.26
CA LEU A 55 5.81 0.80 -5.35
C LEU A 55 4.63 -0.16 -5.12
N ALA A 56 4.90 -1.39 -4.68
CA ALA A 56 3.86 -2.36 -4.34
C ALA A 56 2.88 -1.82 -3.27
N LEU A 57 3.41 -1.12 -2.27
CA LEU A 57 2.63 -0.48 -1.21
C LEU A 57 1.83 0.71 -1.76
N MET A 58 2.47 1.58 -2.55
CA MET A 58 1.86 2.75 -3.19
C MET A 58 0.68 2.38 -4.10
N CYS A 59 0.70 1.19 -4.71
CA CYS A 59 -0.39 0.70 -5.54
C CYS A 59 -1.51 -0.04 -4.77
N THR A 60 -1.53 0.01 -3.44
CA THR A 60 -2.56 -0.63 -2.62
C THR A 60 -3.36 0.41 -1.84
N TYR A 61 -4.68 0.42 -2.02
CA TYR A 61 -5.63 1.38 -1.48
C TYR A 61 -6.76 0.69 -0.73
N GLY A 62 -7.35 1.40 0.23
CA GLY A 62 -8.43 0.87 1.05
C GLY A 62 -9.31 1.96 1.63
N ILE A 63 -10.58 1.63 1.84
CA ILE A 63 -11.54 2.43 2.62
C ILE A 63 -12.02 1.55 3.75
N GLU A 64 -12.16 2.12 4.94
CA GLU A 64 -12.73 1.44 6.08
C GLU A 64 -13.55 2.40 6.94
N LEU A 65 -14.67 1.89 7.46
CA LEU A 65 -15.64 2.69 8.21
C LEU A 65 -15.27 2.83 9.69
N LEU A 66 -14.59 1.84 10.27
CA LEU A 66 -14.26 1.85 11.69
C LEU A 66 -12.82 2.30 11.96
N GLU A 67 -12.65 3.19 12.92
CA GLU A 67 -11.38 3.83 13.27
C GLU A 67 -10.31 2.83 13.76
N ASP A 68 -10.72 1.84 14.55
CA ASP A 68 -9.84 0.78 15.04
C ASP A 68 -9.35 -0.12 13.90
N ASN A 69 -10.26 -0.55 13.02
CA ASN A 69 -9.92 -1.35 11.85
C ASN A 69 -8.94 -0.65 10.93
N ILE A 70 -9.15 0.64 10.62
CA ILE A 70 -8.25 1.36 9.69
C ILE A 70 -6.87 1.60 10.30
N ALA A 71 -6.80 1.85 11.61
CA ALA A 71 -5.53 1.94 12.33
C ALA A 71 -4.78 0.60 12.31
N GLU A 72 -5.49 -0.50 12.59
CA GLU A 72 -4.92 -1.85 12.54
C GLU A 72 -4.47 -2.23 11.12
N CYS A 73 -5.26 -1.90 10.09
CA CYS A 73 -4.90 -2.15 8.70
C CYS A 73 -3.60 -1.44 8.31
N ARG A 74 -3.44 -0.17 8.70
CA ARG A 74 -2.20 0.59 8.46
C ARG A 74 -1.01 -0.05 9.16
N ALA A 75 -1.17 -0.45 10.43
CA ALA A 75 -0.12 -1.12 11.19
C ALA A 75 0.29 -2.47 10.55
N ASN A 76 -0.69 -3.31 10.22
CA ASN A 76 -0.46 -4.64 9.61
C ASN A 76 0.24 -4.53 8.24
N MET A 77 -0.17 -3.57 7.40
CA MET A 77 0.47 -3.33 6.10
C MET A 77 1.91 -2.82 6.24
N LEU A 78 2.15 -1.92 7.20
CA LEU A 78 3.48 -1.38 7.47
C LEU A 78 4.42 -2.45 8.02
N GLU A 79 3.93 -3.29 8.93
CA GLU A 79 4.69 -4.41 9.50
C GLU A 79 5.13 -5.40 8.41
N VAL A 80 4.26 -5.74 7.46
CA VAL A 80 4.61 -6.63 6.34
C VAL A 80 5.79 -6.08 5.54
N LEU A 81 5.75 -4.80 5.18
CA LEU A 81 6.85 -4.17 4.44
C LEU A 81 8.13 -4.07 5.29
N ALA A 82 8.00 -3.63 6.55
CA ALA A 82 9.12 -3.46 7.46
C ALA A 82 9.84 -4.79 7.70
N ASN A 83 9.10 -5.88 7.92
CA ASN A 83 9.66 -7.22 8.07
C ASN A 83 10.35 -7.71 6.80
N TYR A 84 9.74 -7.49 5.63
CA TYR A 84 10.33 -7.88 4.34
C TYR A 84 11.66 -7.18 4.04
N LEU A 85 11.75 -5.87 4.35
CA LEU A 85 12.93 -5.06 4.10
C LEU A 85 13.90 -4.96 5.31
N ARG A 86 13.50 -5.50 6.47
CA ARG A 86 14.21 -5.40 7.76
C ARG A 86 14.42 -3.94 8.21
N LEU A 87 13.36 -3.15 8.15
CA LEU A 87 13.36 -1.73 8.53
C LEU A 87 12.99 -1.55 10.00
N GLY A 88 13.58 -0.55 10.65
CA GLY A 88 13.14 0.02 11.91
C GLY A 88 12.47 1.39 11.73
N GLU A 89 11.87 1.90 12.80
CA GLU A 89 11.12 3.17 12.80
C GLU A 89 11.99 4.41 12.47
N SER A 90 13.30 4.30 12.65
CA SER A 90 14.27 5.35 12.29
C SER A 90 14.58 5.40 10.81
N ASP A 91 14.28 4.35 10.03
CA ASP A 91 14.55 4.32 8.60
C ASP A 91 13.63 5.28 7.83
N GLU A 92 14.21 6.04 6.91
CA GLU A 92 13.44 6.96 6.05
C GLU A 92 12.37 6.22 5.24
N LEU A 93 12.69 5.02 4.77
CA LEU A 93 11.76 4.18 4.01
C LEU A 93 10.57 3.70 4.85
N TYR A 94 10.77 3.46 6.15
CA TYR A 94 9.69 3.12 7.07
C TYR A 94 8.71 4.29 7.20
N ARG A 95 9.25 5.51 7.38
CA ARG A 95 8.44 6.73 7.49
C ARG A 95 7.71 7.05 6.18
N ALA A 96 8.38 6.88 5.04
CA ALA A 96 7.77 7.03 3.73
C ALA A 96 6.60 6.04 3.54
N ALA A 97 6.80 4.77 3.90
CA ALA A 97 5.74 3.76 3.83
C ALA A 97 4.55 4.08 4.75
N SER A 98 4.82 4.53 5.97
CA SER A 98 3.79 4.99 6.90
C SER A 98 2.98 6.15 6.32
N TYR A 99 3.66 7.12 5.71
CA TYR A 99 3.02 8.25 5.04
C TYR A 99 2.15 7.78 3.86
N VAL A 100 2.67 6.94 2.98
CA VAL A 100 1.90 6.37 1.85
C VAL A 100 0.63 5.68 2.36
N LEU A 101 0.72 4.86 3.42
CA LEU A 101 -0.45 4.19 3.99
C LEU A 101 -1.46 5.17 4.59
N SER A 102 -1.01 6.28 5.17
CA SER A 102 -1.91 7.34 5.67
C SER A 102 -2.74 7.99 4.55
N GLN A 103 -2.18 8.06 3.33
CA GLN A 103 -2.85 8.64 2.15
C GLN A 103 -3.70 7.60 1.41
N ASN A 104 -3.28 6.33 1.41
CA ASN A 104 -3.92 5.27 0.62
C ASN A 104 -5.02 4.51 1.36
N LEU A 105 -4.96 4.47 2.69
CA LEU A 105 -5.94 3.78 3.54
C LEU A 105 -6.79 4.83 4.26
N VAL A 106 -7.99 5.08 3.76
CA VAL A 106 -8.85 6.21 4.18
C VAL A 106 -9.93 5.73 5.15
N HIS A 107 -10.13 6.47 6.24
CA HIS A 107 -11.28 6.31 7.13
C HIS A 107 -12.51 6.95 6.47
N GLY A 108 -13.49 6.15 6.06
CA GLY A 108 -14.66 6.65 5.35
C GLY A 108 -15.73 5.61 5.07
N ASP A 109 -16.87 6.10 4.61
CA ASP A 109 -18.00 5.32 4.14
C ASP A 109 -17.90 5.18 2.61
N ALA A 110 -17.47 4.00 2.15
CA ALA A 110 -17.34 3.71 0.71
C ALA A 110 -18.69 3.68 -0.03
N LEU A 111 -19.82 3.44 0.66
CA LEU A 111 -21.14 3.50 0.03
C LEU A 111 -21.55 4.93 -0.28
N LYS A 112 -21.11 5.88 0.56
CA LYS A 112 -21.33 7.32 0.35
C LYS A 112 -20.20 8.02 -0.38
N MET A 113 -19.05 7.35 -0.52
CA MET A 113 -17.78 7.93 -1.00
C MET A 113 -17.38 9.19 -0.21
N ARG A 114 -17.55 9.14 1.12
CA ARG A 114 -17.22 10.24 2.04
C ARG A 114 -16.33 9.80 3.20
N THR A 115 -15.46 10.69 3.65
CA THR A 115 -14.66 10.49 4.86
C THR A 115 -15.54 10.58 6.11
N ASN A 116 -14.96 10.25 7.26
CA ASN A 116 -15.58 10.43 8.57
C ASN A 116 -15.97 11.90 8.88
N ASP A 117 -15.30 12.86 8.24
CA ASP A 117 -15.59 14.30 8.34
C ASP A 117 -16.54 14.81 7.23
N ASP A 118 -17.27 13.88 6.59
CA ASP A 118 -18.23 14.14 5.51
C ASP A 118 -17.62 14.83 4.27
N GLN A 119 -16.32 14.72 4.04
CA GLN A 119 -15.66 15.21 2.81
C GLN A 119 -15.64 14.13 1.72
N PRO A 120 -15.59 14.47 0.42
CA PRO A 120 -15.37 13.48 -0.62
C PRO A 120 -14.08 12.68 -0.39
N ILE A 121 -14.11 11.36 -0.59
CA ILE A 121 -12.90 10.54 -0.53
C ILE A 121 -11.99 10.89 -1.70
N THR A 122 -10.73 11.19 -1.41
CA THR A 122 -9.65 11.41 -2.38
C THR A 122 -8.52 10.44 -2.14
N PHE A 123 -7.88 9.98 -3.20
CA PHE A 123 -6.67 9.15 -3.13
C PHE A 123 -5.50 9.85 -3.78
N ALA A 124 -4.32 9.74 -3.17
CA ALA A 124 -3.07 10.11 -3.83
C ALA A 124 -2.85 9.18 -5.04
N GLU A 125 -2.46 9.74 -6.17
CA GLU A 125 -2.00 8.95 -7.31
C GLU A 125 -0.48 8.90 -7.32
N TRP A 126 0.04 7.68 -7.27
CA TRP A 126 1.47 7.44 -7.33
C TRP A 126 1.90 6.97 -8.71
N GLY A 127 3.00 7.55 -9.19
CA GLY A 127 3.68 7.14 -10.42
C GLY A 127 5.11 7.66 -10.40
N TYR A 128 6.03 6.89 -10.99
CA TYR A 128 7.36 7.42 -11.29
C TYR A 128 7.20 8.38 -12.47
N LEU A 129 7.52 9.65 -12.25
CA LEU A 129 7.72 10.59 -13.34
C LEU A 129 8.97 10.10 -14.09
N GLY A 130 8.86 9.90 -15.41
CA GLY A 130 10.01 9.54 -16.25
C GLY A 130 11.18 10.50 -16.03
N GLU A 131 12.41 9.97 -16.05
CA GLU A 131 13.69 10.62 -15.75
C GLU A 131 13.62 12.11 -15.32
N GLY A 132 13.63 12.36 -14.00
CA GLY A 132 14.26 13.57 -13.47
C GLY A 132 13.56 14.37 -12.39
N GLU A 133 12.31 14.12 -12.02
CA GLU A 133 11.64 14.99 -11.03
C GLU A 133 10.92 14.22 -9.91
N VAL A 134 11.14 14.73 -8.69
CA VAL A 134 10.72 14.21 -7.38
C VAL A 134 9.19 14.05 -7.34
N PRO A 135 8.63 13.04 -6.64
CA PRO A 135 7.18 12.87 -6.55
C PRO A 135 6.54 14.11 -5.91
N ALA A 136 5.60 14.72 -6.62
CA ALA A 136 4.63 15.63 -6.02
C ALA A 136 3.50 14.79 -5.42
N ALA A 137 3.23 15.00 -4.13
CA ALA A 137 2.07 14.48 -3.42
C ALA A 137 0.84 15.35 -3.67
#